data_AF-A0A2E6JAT6-F1
#
_entry.id   AF-A0A2E6JAT6-F1
#
_cell.length_a   1.000
_cell.length_b   1.000
_cell.length_c   1.000
_cell.angle_alpha   90.00
_cell.angle_beta   90.00
_cell.angle_gamma   90.00
#
_symmetry.space_group_name_H-M   'P 1'
#
loop_
_entity.id
_entity.type
_entity.pdbx_description
1 polymer ?
#
loop_
_entity_poly.entity_id
_entity_poly.type
_entity_poly.pdbx_seq_one_letter_code
_entity_poly.pdbx_strand_id
1 'polypeptide(L)'
;MRLFVLFSCLFLPFCIANAQTDPARFGFRVVNVYPHNISSFTQGLIFHEGFLYEGTGKRGFSKLSKVVIEDAVEIMTKPLGRRYFGEGIEIVGEKIYQLTWQSHIVFVYDKNDFKQIGTHYNPTEGWGLAFDGEHLILSDGSDRLQFLNPEDFSPVSSVEVTLQGSPVNYLNELEYINGEIWANVWQTDFIVRIDPATGNINSVVDLTGLSNRTQLGSSEAVLNGIAWDSELERLFVTGKHWANLFEIELVSL
;
A
#
# COMPACT_ATOMS: atom_id res chain seq x y z
N MET A 1 7.41 64.98 45.05
CA MET A 1 8.05 63.67 44.80
C MET A 1 6.93 62.65 44.56
N ARG A 2 6.52 62.42 43.30
CA ARG A 2 5.44 61.49 42.92
C ARG A 2 6.08 60.20 42.40
N LEU A 3 5.85 59.09 43.09
CA LEU A 3 6.40 57.78 42.79
C LEU A 3 5.51 57.12 41.72
N PHE A 4 6.05 56.87 40.53
CA PHE A 4 5.41 56.06 39.49
C PHE A 4 5.77 54.60 39.74
N VAL A 5 4.76 53.75 39.95
CA VAL A 5 4.91 52.29 40.01
C VAL A 5 4.62 51.74 38.61
N LEU A 6 5.65 51.25 37.92
CA LEU A 6 5.48 50.49 36.67
C LEU A 6 5.05 49.06 37.02
N PHE A 7 3.85 48.68 36.58
CA PHE A 7 3.43 47.28 36.53
C PHE A 7 4.02 46.64 35.26
N SER A 8 4.97 45.74 35.43
CA SER A 8 5.48 44.87 34.36
C SER A 8 4.49 43.71 34.16
N CYS A 9 3.72 43.75 33.07
CA CYS A 9 2.91 42.61 32.64
C CYS A 9 3.81 41.58 31.98
N LEU A 10 4.15 40.51 32.72
CA LEU A 10 4.76 39.30 32.17
C LEU A 10 3.72 38.58 31.28
N PHE A 11 3.87 38.72 29.97
CA PHE A 11 3.19 37.85 29.01
C PHE A 11 3.89 36.49 29.02
N LEU A 12 3.28 35.50 29.68
CA LEU A 12 3.66 34.11 29.53
C LEU A 12 3.13 33.61 28.17
N PRO A 13 3.98 33.07 27.28
CA PRO A 13 3.51 32.44 26.06
C PRO A 13 2.68 31.20 26.45
N PHE A 14 1.40 31.22 26.07
CA PHE A 14 0.54 30.04 26.14
C PHE A 14 1.07 29.05 25.12
N CYS A 15 1.86 28.07 25.56
CA CYS A 15 2.12 26.88 24.76
C CYS A 15 0.80 26.12 24.66
N ILE A 16 0.09 26.31 23.55
CA ILE A 16 -0.99 25.40 23.16
C ILE A 16 -0.29 24.10 22.78
N ALA A 17 -0.20 23.18 23.76
CA ALA A 17 0.08 21.80 23.45
C ALA A 17 -1.10 21.30 22.61
N ASN A 18 -0.87 21.07 21.31
CA ASN A 18 -1.81 20.32 20.49
C ASN A 18 -1.88 18.93 21.12
N ALA A 19 -2.95 18.64 21.84
CA ALA A 19 -3.24 17.29 22.31
C ALA A 19 -3.48 16.45 21.06
N GLN A 20 -2.45 15.73 20.62
CA GLN A 20 -2.58 14.79 19.52
C GLN A 20 -3.46 13.65 20.03
N THR A 21 -4.73 13.65 19.61
CA THR A 21 -5.66 12.57 19.91
C THR A 21 -5.07 11.27 19.38
N ASP A 22 -5.20 10.19 20.15
CA ASP A 22 -4.78 8.87 19.68
C ASP A 22 -5.42 8.58 18.32
N PRO A 23 -4.65 8.12 17.32
CA PRO A 23 -5.19 7.82 16.01
C PRO A 23 -6.27 6.73 16.14
N ALA A 24 -7.36 6.91 15.42
CA ALA A 24 -8.49 5.99 15.49
C ALA A 24 -8.03 4.57 15.13
N ARG A 25 -8.60 3.57 15.81
CA ARG A 25 -8.36 2.16 15.50
C ARG A 25 -9.64 1.52 15.01
N PHE A 26 -9.52 0.77 13.92
CA PHE A 26 -10.61 0.02 13.33
C PHE A 26 -10.28 -1.47 13.38
N GLY A 27 -11.27 -2.29 13.70
CA GLY A 27 -11.25 -3.71 13.39
C GLY A 27 -11.86 -3.94 12.01
N PHE A 28 -12.24 -5.19 11.75
CA PHE A 28 -12.85 -5.57 10.49
C PHE A 28 -14.07 -6.48 10.70
N ARG A 29 -14.97 -6.44 9.72
CA ARG A 29 -15.98 -7.45 9.48
C ARG A 29 -15.77 -8.02 8.09
N VAL A 30 -15.67 -9.34 7.97
CA VAL A 30 -15.64 -10.00 6.65
C VAL A 30 -17.04 -9.95 6.04
N VAL A 31 -17.14 -9.37 4.86
CA VAL A 31 -18.35 -9.30 4.04
C VAL A 31 -18.44 -10.52 3.15
N ASN A 32 -17.34 -10.86 2.47
CA ASN A 32 -17.27 -11.99 1.56
C ASN A 32 -15.87 -12.64 1.56
N VAL A 33 -15.80 -13.87 1.08
CA VAL A 33 -14.55 -14.63 0.95
C VAL A 33 -14.47 -15.21 -0.46
N TYR A 34 -13.39 -14.90 -1.14
CA TYR A 34 -13.10 -15.36 -2.49
C TYR A 34 -11.94 -16.36 -2.48
N PRO A 35 -11.87 -17.29 -3.44
CA PRO A 35 -10.67 -18.10 -3.62
C PRO A 35 -9.48 -17.20 -3.99
N HIS A 36 -8.29 -17.59 -3.55
CA HIS A 36 -7.04 -16.98 -3.94
C HIS A 36 -6.00 -18.07 -4.19
N ASN A 37 -5.08 -17.82 -5.12
CA ASN A 37 -4.07 -18.80 -5.48
C ASN A 37 -3.06 -18.93 -4.34
N ILE A 38 -3.11 -20.03 -3.58
CA ILE A 38 -2.21 -20.30 -2.45
C ILE A 38 -0.72 -20.34 -2.85
N SER A 39 -0.40 -20.47 -4.14
CA SER A 39 0.98 -20.38 -4.63
C SER A 39 1.46 -18.95 -4.90
N SER A 40 0.55 -17.95 -4.93
CA SER A 40 0.89 -16.54 -5.12
C SER A 40 1.59 -15.97 -3.90
N PHE A 41 2.82 -15.49 -4.08
CA PHE A 41 3.50 -14.64 -3.10
C PHE A 41 3.14 -13.19 -3.40
N THR A 42 1.93 -12.76 -3.03
CA THR A 42 1.34 -11.45 -3.38
C THR A 42 2.23 -10.30 -2.94
N GLN A 43 2.58 -9.40 -3.87
CA GLN A 43 3.39 -8.21 -3.62
C GLN A 43 2.75 -6.90 -4.13
N GLY A 44 1.76 -6.98 -5.01
CA GLY A 44 0.89 -5.86 -5.37
C GLY A 44 -0.47 -6.38 -5.79
N LEU A 45 -1.53 -5.68 -5.43
CA LEU A 45 -2.90 -6.06 -5.71
C LEU A 45 -3.68 -4.82 -6.14
N ILE A 46 -4.48 -4.91 -7.19
CA ILE A 46 -5.32 -3.79 -7.66
C ILE A 46 -6.66 -4.35 -8.09
N PHE A 47 -7.75 -3.65 -7.78
CA PHE A 47 -9.05 -3.92 -8.39
C PHE A 47 -9.33 -2.89 -9.48
N HIS A 48 -9.53 -3.34 -10.72
CA HIS A 48 -9.71 -2.44 -11.85
C HIS A 48 -10.64 -3.06 -12.91
N GLU A 49 -11.67 -2.32 -13.31
CA GLU A 49 -12.62 -2.71 -14.36
C GLU A 49 -13.24 -4.11 -14.15
N GLY A 50 -13.54 -4.47 -12.89
CA GLY A 50 -14.16 -5.75 -12.52
C GLY A 50 -13.19 -6.93 -12.37
N PHE A 51 -11.88 -6.69 -12.49
CA PHE A 51 -10.86 -7.73 -12.35
C PHE A 51 -9.86 -7.38 -11.25
N LEU A 52 -9.23 -8.40 -10.70
CA LEU A 52 -8.03 -8.24 -9.91
C LEU A 52 -6.80 -8.27 -10.81
N TYR A 53 -5.86 -7.37 -10.55
CA TYR A 53 -4.52 -7.44 -11.08
C TYR A 53 -3.59 -7.77 -9.91
N GLU A 54 -2.68 -8.73 -10.13
CA GLU A 54 -1.79 -9.21 -9.07
C GLU A 54 -0.34 -9.27 -9.57
N GLY A 55 0.56 -8.61 -8.83
CA GLY A 55 2.00 -8.77 -8.92
C GLY A 55 2.50 -9.75 -7.86
N THR A 56 3.28 -10.77 -8.27
CA THR A 56 3.82 -11.76 -7.33
C THR A 56 5.34 -11.77 -7.26
N GLY A 57 5.84 -12.11 -6.07
CA GLY A 57 7.24 -12.31 -5.75
C GLY A 57 7.75 -13.73 -5.95
N LYS A 58 9.03 -13.93 -5.62
CA LYS A 58 9.88 -15.14 -5.78
C LYS A 58 10.55 -15.27 -7.14
N ARG A 59 11.89 -15.25 -7.11
CA ARG A 59 12.74 -15.45 -8.30
C ARG A 59 12.38 -16.76 -9.01
N GLY A 60 12.07 -16.66 -10.30
CA GLY A 60 11.65 -17.79 -11.13
C GLY A 60 10.14 -18.06 -11.13
N PHE A 61 9.37 -17.39 -10.27
CA PHE A 61 7.91 -17.55 -10.14
C PHE A 61 7.14 -16.23 -10.23
N SER A 62 7.82 -15.09 -10.06
CA SER A 62 7.23 -13.76 -10.19
C SER A 62 6.52 -13.56 -11.52
N LYS A 63 5.34 -12.97 -11.45
CA LYS A 63 4.49 -12.68 -12.60
C LYS A 63 3.60 -11.47 -12.33
N LEU A 64 3.05 -10.91 -13.39
CA LEU A 64 1.87 -10.06 -13.39
C LEU A 64 0.69 -10.88 -13.90
N SER A 65 -0.46 -10.80 -13.25
CA SER A 65 -1.67 -11.55 -13.64
C SER A 65 -2.90 -10.65 -13.63
N LYS A 66 -3.86 -10.92 -14.53
CA LYS A 66 -5.24 -10.43 -14.49
C LYS A 66 -6.14 -11.61 -14.12
N VAL A 67 -6.97 -11.44 -13.11
CA VAL A 67 -7.66 -12.51 -12.39
C VAL A 67 -9.16 -12.19 -12.27
N VAL A 68 -9.99 -13.21 -12.50
CA VAL A 68 -11.42 -13.19 -12.19
C VAL A 68 -11.58 -13.48 -10.70
N ILE A 69 -12.20 -12.56 -9.95
CA ILE A 69 -12.24 -12.61 -8.49
C ILE A 69 -13.09 -13.78 -7.96
N GLU A 70 -14.16 -14.14 -8.67
CA GLU A 70 -15.13 -15.14 -8.21
C GLU A 70 -14.53 -16.55 -8.07
N ASP A 71 -13.61 -16.93 -8.96
CA ASP A 71 -13.05 -18.27 -9.05
C ASP A 71 -11.51 -18.32 -9.08
N ALA A 72 -10.85 -17.17 -8.92
CA ALA A 72 -9.40 -16.99 -8.98
C ALA A 72 -8.76 -17.42 -10.31
N VAL A 73 -9.52 -17.43 -11.40
CA VAL A 73 -9.00 -17.79 -12.72
C VAL A 73 -8.14 -16.65 -13.28
N GLU A 74 -6.86 -16.95 -13.53
CA GLU A 74 -5.95 -16.08 -14.28
C GLU A 74 -6.33 -16.10 -15.76
N ILE A 75 -6.81 -14.97 -16.28
CA ILE A 75 -7.20 -14.82 -17.69
C ILE A 75 -6.09 -14.19 -18.54
N MET A 76 -5.08 -13.59 -17.90
CA MET A 76 -3.88 -13.09 -18.55
C MET A 76 -2.71 -13.13 -17.57
N THR A 77 -1.54 -13.58 -18.04
CA THR A 77 -0.36 -13.72 -17.19
C THR A 77 0.90 -13.34 -17.95
N LYS A 78 1.81 -12.63 -17.29
CA LYS A 78 3.14 -12.28 -17.78
C LYS A 78 4.20 -12.69 -16.76
N PRO A 79 4.94 -13.80 -16.98
CA PRO A 79 6.04 -14.16 -16.11
C PRO A 79 7.20 -13.19 -16.25
N LEU A 80 7.85 -12.88 -15.12
CA LEU A 80 9.09 -12.11 -15.11
C LEU A 80 10.28 -13.03 -15.41
N GLY A 81 11.36 -12.45 -15.93
CA GLY A 81 12.61 -13.18 -16.11
C GLY A 81 13.10 -13.75 -14.77
N ARG A 82 13.62 -14.98 -14.77
CA ARG A 82 13.93 -15.77 -13.55
C ARG A 82 14.83 -15.09 -12.52
N ARG A 83 15.61 -14.08 -12.92
CA ARG A 83 16.48 -13.30 -12.02
C ARG A 83 15.73 -12.29 -11.16
N TYR A 84 14.55 -11.87 -11.61
CA TYR A 84 13.78 -10.81 -11.00
C TYR A 84 12.88 -11.35 -9.91
N PHE A 85 12.76 -10.56 -8.85
CA PHE A 85 11.75 -10.70 -7.82
C PHE A 85 10.79 -9.53 -8.05
N GLY A 86 9.59 -9.83 -8.54
CA GLY A 86 8.52 -8.85 -8.76
C GLY A 86 7.92 -8.38 -7.45
N GLU A 87 7.56 -7.11 -7.40
CA GLU A 87 6.99 -6.45 -6.22
C GLU A 87 5.67 -5.77 -6.59
N GLY A 88 5.33 -4.66 -5.94
CA GLY A 88 4.14 -3.85 -6.16
C GLY A 88 3.87 -3.52 -7.62
N ILE A 89 2.59 -3.42 -7.95
CA ILE A 89 2.09 -3.04 -9.27
C ILE A 89 1.16 -1.85 -9.14
N GLU A 90 1.02 -1.06 -10.21
CA GLU A 90 0.00 -0.01 -10.29
C GLU A 90 -0.43 0.20 -11.75
N ILE A 91 -1.69 0.59 -11.96
CA ILE A 91 -2.29 0.98 -13.24
C ILE A 91 -2.34 2.51 -13.34
N VAL A 92 -1.75 3.06 -14.41
CA VAL A 92 -1.90 4.47 -14.78
C VAL A 92 -2.34 4.56 -16.24
N GLY A 93 -3.63 4.87 -16.44
CA GLY A 93 -4.25 4.84 -17.76
C GLY A 93 -4.15 3.45 -18.41
N GLU A 94 -3.53 3.39 -19.59
CA GLU A 94 -3.35 2.14 -20.35
C GLU A 94 -2.06 1.38 -19.99
N LYS A 95 -1.37 1.78 -18.92
CA LYS A 95 -0.08 1.19 -18.52
C LYS A 95 -0.19 0.49 -17.17
N ILE A 96 0.55 -0.60 -17.02
CA ILE A 96 0.84 -1.24 -15.73
C ILE A 96 2.32 -1.08 -15.42
N TYR A 97 2.61 -0.57 -14.24
CA TYR A 97 3.94 -0.49 -13.68
C TYR A 97 4.13 -1.69 -12.75
N GLN A 98 5.29 -2.34 -12.81
CA GLN A 98 5.63 -3.41 -11.88
C GLN A 98 7.04 -3.21 -11.35
N LEU A 99 7.13 -3.05 -10.04
CA LEU A 99 8.38 -2.92 -9.32
C LEU A 99 9.16 -4.24 -9.30
N THR A 100 10.45 -4.13 -9.02
CA THR A 100 11.28 -5.26 -8.61
C THR A 100 11.99 -4.91 -7.31
N TRP A 101 12.21 -5.92 -6.47
CA TRP A 101 12.74 -5.72 -5.12
C TRP A 101 14.11 -5.02 -5.11
N GLN A 102 15.15 -5.70 -5.59
CA GLN A 102 16.55 -5.23 -5.53
C GLN A 102 17.19 -5.04 -6.90
N SER A 103 16.40 -5.17 -7.98
CA SER A 103 16.95 -5.04 -9.34
C SER A 103 16.93 -3.61 -9.86
N HIS A 104 16.33 -2.68 -9.12
CA HIS A 104 16.23 -1.26 -9.48
C HIS A 104 15.59 -1.01 -10.84
N ILE A 105 14.76 -1.95 -11.31
CA ILE A 105 14.05 -1.88 -12.58
C ILE A 105 12.56 -1.87 -12.29
N VAL A 106 11.85 -0.97 -12.94
CA VAL A 106 10.39 -0.97 -13.02
C VAL A 106 10.02 -1.38 -14.44
N PHE A 107 9.23 -2.42 -14.60
CA PHE A 107 8.70 -2.80 -15.90
C PHE A 107 7.43 -2.01 -16.19
N VAL A 108 7.26 -1.59 -17.44
CA VAL A 108 6.03 -0.95 -17.91
C VAL A 108 5.42 -1.84 -18.99
N TYR A 109 4.17 -2.22 -18.77
CA TYR A 109 3.38 -3.07 -19.66
C TYR A 109 2.18 -2.31 -20.21
N ASP A 110 1.76 -2.65 -21.43
CA ASP A 110 0.44 -2.30 -21.94
C ASP A 110 -0.62 -3.10 -21.16
N LYS A 111 -1.64 -2.42 -20.60
CA LYS A 111 -2.70 -3.02 -19.77
C LYS A 111 -3.53 -4.06 -20.55
N ASN A 112 -3.65 -3.90 -21.87
CA ASN A 112 -4.55 -4.69 -22.70
C ASN A 112 -3.96 -6.05 -23.12
N ASP A 113 -2.64 -6.19 -23.20
CA ASP A 113 -2.00 -7.42 -23.65
C ASP A 113 -0.72 -7.84 -22.88
N PHE A 114 -0.35 -7.09 -21.85
CA PHE A 114 0.86 -7.27 -21.03
C PHE A 114 2.17 -7.30 -21.84
N LYS A 115 2.19 -6.71 -23.05
CA LYS A 115 3.45 -6.46 -23.74
C LYS A 115 4.24 -5.43 -22.99
N GLN A 116 5.52 -5.72 -22.78
CA GLN A 116 6.42 -4.75 -22.18
C GLN A 116 6.67 -3.63 -23.19
N ILE A 117 6.33 -2.40 -22.80
CA ILE A 117 6.46 -1.20 -23.63
C ILE A 117 7.56 -0.26 -23.12
N GLY A 118 8.11 -0.52 -21.93
CA GLY A 118 9.19 0.29 -21.38
C GLY A 118 9.77 -0.28 -20.09
N THR A 119 10.75 0.45 -19.57
CA THR A 119 11.34 0.25 -18.25
C THR A 119 11.76 1.59 -17.67
N HIS A 120 11.68 1.72 -16.35
CA HIS A 120 12.31 2.82 -15.61
C HIS A 120 13.35 2.29 -14.62
N TYR A 121 14.20 3.20 -14.14
CA TYR A 121 15.15 2.93 -13.07
C TYR A 121 14.59 3.46 -11.74
N ASN A 122 14.62 2.62 -10.69
CA ASN A 122 14.27 3.01 -9.33
C ASN A 122 15.52 2.93 -8.44
N PRO A 123 16.04 4.05 -7.89
CA PRO A 123 17.30 4.05 -7.14
C PRO A 123 17.23 3.35 -5.77
N THR A 124 16.04 3.13 -5.22
CA THR A 124 15.83 2.40 -3.96
C THR A 124 15.42 0.95 -4.21
N GLU A 125 15.16 0.19 -3.14
CA GLU A 125 14.31 -0.99 -3.29
C GLU A 125 12.89 -0.56 -3.72
N GLY A 126 12.12 -1.46 -4.30
CA GLY A 126 10.70 -1.23 -4.60
C GLY A 126 9.84 -2.27 -3.90
N TRP A 127 8.87 -1.83 -3.09
CA TRP A 127 7.99 -2.71 -2.32
C TRP A 127 6.54 -2.54 -2.79
N GLY A 128 5.83 -1.50 -2.37
CA GLY A 128 4.47 -1.18 -2.80
C GLY A 128 4.42 -0.01 -3.78
N LEU A 129 3.35 0.05 -4.56
CA LEU A 129 3.09 1.13 -5.52
C LEU A 129 1.59 1.47 -5.48
N ALA A 130 1.26 2.75 -5.41
CA ALA A 130 -0.11 3.25 -5.53
C ALA A 130 -0.17 4.46 -6.50
N PHE A 131 -1.36 4.93 -6.88
CA PHE A 131 -1.55 6.12 -7.73
C PHE A 131 -2.64 7.04 -7.17
N ASP A 132 -2.31 8.32 -6.94
CA ASP A 132 -3.26 9.32 -6.40
C ASP A 132 -4.07 10.06 -7.48
N GLY A 133 -3.90 9.70 -8.75
CA GLY A 133 -4.46 10.41 -9.90
C GLY A 133 -3.49 11.36 -10.59
N GLU A 134 -2.36 11.69 -9.96
CA GLU A 134 -1.33 12.59 -10.48
C GLU A 134 0.08 11.96 -10.40
N HIS A 135 0.42 11.36 -9.26
CA HIS A 135 1.72 10.79 -8.94
C HIS A 135 1.60 9.30 -8.62
N LEU A 136 2.61 8.55 -9.03
CA LEU A 136 2.86 7.23 -8.46
C LEU A 136 3.45 7.40 -7.06
N ILE A 137 3.05 6.55 -6.13
CA ILE A 137 3.48 6.58 -4.72
C ILE A 137 4.20 5.27 -4.45
N LEU A 138 5.46 5.35 -4.04
CA LEU A 138 6.35 4.21 -3.83
C LEU A 138 6.69 4.05 -2.35
N SER A 139 6.56 2.83 -1.84
CA SER A 139 7.22 2.38 -0.61
C SER A 139 8.42 1.50 -0.94
N ASP A 140 9.41 1.50 -0.05
CA ASP A 140 10.65 0.72 -0.17
C ASP A 140 11.02 -0.02 1.12
N GLY A 141 10.06 -0.17 2.04
CA GLY A 141 10.27 -0.75 3.37
C GLY A 141 10.84 0.21 4.40
N SER A 142 11.22 1.44 4.03
CA SER A 142 11.53 2.50 4.99
C SER A 142 10.28 3.14 5.59
N ASP A 143 10.48 4.22 6.34
CA ASP A 143 9.43 5.12 6.82
C ASP A 143 9.09 6.23 5.82
N ARG A 144 9.61 6.20 4.59
CA ARG A 144 9.34 7.24 3.58
C ARG A 144 8.47 6.71 2.45
N LEU A 145 7.53 7.55 2.04
CA LEU A 145 6.80 7.38 0.78
C LEU A 145 7.31 8.42 -0.23
N GLN A 146 7.63 7.95 -1.44
CA GLN A 146 8.12 8.79 -2.53
C GLN A 146 7.00 9.01 -3.55
N PHE A 147 6.80 10.26 -3.95
CA PHE A 147 5.88 10.62 -5.04
C PHE A 147 6.69 10.79 -6.32
N LEU A 148 6.27 10.11 -7.38
CA LEU A 148 7.02 9.95 -8.62
C LEU A 148 6.16 10.39 -9.80
N ASN A 149 6.80 11.02 -10.79
CA ASN A 149 6.14 11.35 -12.05
C ASN A 149 5.87 10.05 -12.84
N PRO A 150 4.63 9.73 -13.24
CA PRO A 150 4.32 8.50 -13.97
C PRO A 150 4.93 8.45 -15.38
N GLU A 151 5.31 9.58 -15.99
CA GLU A 151 5.87 9.61 -17.34
C GLU A 151 7.29 9.05 -17.40
N ASP A 152 8.14 9.38 -16.42
CA ASP A 152 9.57 9.05 -16.42
C ASP A 152 10.06 8.37 -15.13
N PHE A 153 9.18 8.23 -14.13
CA PHE A 153 9.45 7.66 -12.81
C PHE A 153 10.43 8.51 -11.97
N SER A 154 10.60 9.80 -12.31
CA SER A 154 11.46 10.71 -11.56
C SER A 154 10.81 11.13 -10.23
N PRO A 155 11.59 11.29 -9.15
CA PRO A 155 11.06 11.72 -7.86
C PRO A 155 10.61 13.19 -7.91
N VAL A 156 9.39 13.43 -7.42
CA VAL A 156 8.76 14.75 -7.29
C VAL A 156 8.87 15.25 -5.85
N SER A 157 8.47 14.42 -4.89
CA SER A 157 8.51 14.75 -3.47
C SER A 157 8.57 13.48 -2.62
N SER A 158 8.64 13.64 -1.30
CA SER A 158 8.50 12.52 -0.37
C SER A 158 7.98 13.01 0.97
N VAL A 159 7.31 12.11 1.69
CA VAL A 159 6.87 12.32 3.07
C VAL A 159 7.45 11.24 3.97
N GLU A 160 7.72 11.61 5.22
CA GLU A 160 8.07 10.67 6.28
C GLU A 160 6.78 10.26 6.99
N VAL A 161 6.55 8.96 7.11
CA VAL A 161 5.36 8.38 7.68
C VAL A 161 5.54 8.24 9.17
N THR A 162 4.66 8.89 9.94
CA THR A 162 4.76 8.87 11.40
C THR A 162 3.43 8.53 12.07
N LEU A 163 3.53 7.81 13.18
CA LEU A 163 2.46 7.61 14.13
C LEU A 163 2.81 8.41 15.39
N GLN A 164 2.06 9.48 15.66
CA GLN A 164 2.31 10.35 16.81
C GLN A 164 3.76 10.89 16.85
N GLY A 165 4.28 11.28 15.67
CA GLY A 165 5.64 11.79 15.52
C GLY A 165 6.75 10.73 15.58
N SER A 166 6.41 9.45 15.78
CA SER A 166 7.37 8.35 15.71
C SER A 166 7.35 7.73 14.30
N PRO A 167 8.49 7.54 13.63
CA PRO A 167 8.50 6.98 12.29
C PRO A 167 8.01 5.52 12.24
N VAL A 168 7.27 5.18 11.18
CA VAL A 168 6.76 3.82 10.95
C VAL A 168 7.45 3.22 9.74
N ASN A 169 8.35 2.27 9.98
CA ASN A 169 9.08 1.53 8.96
C ASN A 169 8.27 0.33 8.44
N TYR A 170 8.83 -0.39 7.47
CA TYR A 170 8.27 -1.61 6.88
C TYR A 170 6.94 -1.40 6.14
N LEU A 171 6.75 -0.20 5.60
CA LEU A 171 5.65 0.09 4.68
C LEU A 171 5.84 -0.79 3.43
N ASN A 172 4.84 -1.61 3.15
CA ASN A 172 4.89 -2.60 2.09
C ASN A 172 3.87 -2.24 1.01
N GLU A 173 2.98 -3.16 0.66
CA GLU A 173 1.97 -2.92 -0.35
C GLU A 173 1.07 -1.71 -0.01
N LEU A 174 0.69 -0.97 -1.06
CA LEU A 174 0.01 0.32 -0.98
C LEU A 174 -1.26 0.30 -1.81
N GLU A 175 -2.28 1.05 -1.37
CA GLU A 175 -3.47 1.38 -2.16
C GLU A 175 -3.90 2.83 -1.87
N TYR A 176 -4.33 3.59 -2.89
CA TYR A 176 -4.85 4.94 -2.69
C TYR A 176 -6.39 4.95 -2.62
N ILE A 177 -6.94 5.26 -1.44
CA ILE A 177 -8.38 5.16 -1.18
C ILE A 177 -8.89 6.46 -0.61
N ASN A 178 -9.79 7.13 -1.34
CA ASN A 178 -10.54 8.30 -0.88
C ASN A 178 -9.66 9.42 -0.28
N GLY A 179 -8.50 9.69 -0.89
CA GLY A 179 -7.60 10.75 -0.46
C GLY A 179 -6.50 10.30 0.51
N GLU A 180 -6.47 9.03 0.92
CA GLU A 180 -5.47 8.48 1.84
C GLU A 180 -4.66 7.37 1.20
N ILE A 181 -3.41 7.25 1.63
CA ILE A 181 -2.55 6.10 1.28
C ILE A 181 -2.75 5.03 2.35
N TRP A 182 -3.19 3.85 1.93
CA TRP A 182 -3.30 2.69 2.79
C TRP A 182 -2.06 1.85 2.58
N ALA A 183 -1.39 1.46 3.65
CA ALA A 183 -0.16 0.69 3.57
C ALA A 183 -0.21 -0.52 4.49
N ASN A 184 0.09 -1.71 3.96
CA ASN A 184 0.45 -2.83 4.81
C ASN A 184 1.75 -2.51 5.56
N VAL A 185 1.83 -2.90 6.84
CA VAL A 185 3.09 -2.87 7.60
C VAL A 185 3.62 -4.30 7.70
N TRP A 186 4.72 -4.59 7.00
CA TRP A 186 5.25 -5.94 6.86
C TRP A 186 5.55 -6.59 8.22
N GLN A 187 5.31 -7.90 8.33
CA GLN A 187 5.41 -8.69 9.57
C GLN A 187 4.38 -8.33 10.65
N THR A 188 3.35 -7.57 10.32
CA THR A 188 2.23 -7.27 11.21
C THR A 188 0.90 -7.62 10.56
N ASP A 189 -0.18 -7.62 11.35
CA ASP A 189 -1.55 -7.73 10.86
C ASP A 189 -2.20 -6.33 10.71
N PHE A 190 -1.40 -5.27 10.55
CA PHE A 190 -1.89 -3.89 10.49
C PHE A 190 -1.83 -3.30 9.08
N ILE A 191 -2.85 -2.49 8.77
CA ILE A 191 -2.82 -1.51 7.70
C ILE A 191 -2.87 -0.12 8.33
N VAL A 192 -2.05 0.80 7.86
CA VAL A 192 -2.07 2.21 8.29
C VAL A 192 -2.67 3.08 7.21
N ARG A 193 -3.50 4.05 7.62
CA ARG A 193 -4.10 5.06 6.73
C ARG A 193 -3.36 6.38 6.91
N ILE A 194 -2.68 6.80 5.86
CA ILE A 194 -1.69 7.86 5.87
C ILE A 194 -2.24 9.06 5.09
N ASP A 195 -2.16 10.24 5.69
CA ASP A 195 -2.37 11.51 4.99
C ASP A 195 -1.22 11.74 4.00
N PRO A 196 -1.46 11.78 2.68
CA PRO A 196 -0.41 11.95 1.68
C PRO A 196 0.31 13.29 1.77
N ALA A 197 -0.35 14.33 2.31
CA ALA A 197 0.23 15.67 2.40
C ALA A 197 1.21 15.80 3.57
N THR A 198 0.99 15.06 4.66
CA THR A 198 1.75 15.21 5.91
C THR A 198 2.56 13.99 6.30
N GLY A 199 2.23 12.80 5.79
CA GLY A 199 2.78 11.53 6.24
C GLY A 199 2.24 11.07 7.60
N ASN A 200 1.34 11.83 8.23
CA ASN A 200 0.76 11.40 9.50
C ASN A 200 -0.21 10.24 9.29
N ILE A 201 -0.11 9.22 10.15
CA ILE A 201 -1.09 8.15 10.19
C ILE A 201 -2.35 8.64 10.90
N ASN A 202 -3.44 8.73 10.15
CA ASN A 202 -4.75 9.15 10.63
C ASN A 202 -5.44 8.05 11.45
N SER A 203 -5.26 6.78 11.02
CA SER A 203 -5.84 5.64 11.70
C SER A 203 -5.12 4.33 11.38
N VAL A 204 -5.36 3.32 12.22
CA VAL A 204 -4.82 1.96 12.07
C VAL A 204 -5.97 0.98 11.92
N VAL A 205 -5.89 0.11 10.93
CA VAL A 205 -6.78 -1.03 10.73
C VAL A 205 -6.09 -2.27 11.27
N ASP A 206 -6.71 -2.89 12.27
CA ASP A 206 -6.26 -4.11 12.94
C ASP A 206 -6.94 -5.33 12.33
N LEU A 207 -6.19 -6.10 11.54
CA LEU A 207 -6.63 -7.36 10.93
C LEU A 207 -6.17 -8.59 11.71
N THR A 208 -5.77 -8.43 12.97
CA THR A 208 -5.33 -9.53 13.83
C THR A 208 -6.36 -10.67 13.82
N GLY A 209 -5.88 -11.87 13.50
CA GLY A 209 -6.70 -13.07 13.44
C GLY A 209 -7.40 -13.33 12.09
N LEU A 210 -7.31 -12.42 11.11
CA LEU A 210 -7.82 -12.67 9.76
C LEU A 210 -7.11 -13.88 9.10
N SER A 211 -5.79 -13.98 9.26
CA SER A 211 -4.97 -15.08 8.74
C SER A 211 -5.39 -16.46 9.26
N ASN A 212 -5.98 -16.53 10.47
CA ASN A 212 -6.51 -17.78 11.03
C ASN A 212 -7.76 -18.30 10.30
N ARG A 213 -8.33 -17.49 9.39
CA ARG A 213 -9.55 -17.81 8.62
C ARG A 213 -9.24 -18.34 7.21
N THR A 214 -7.98 -18.50 6.85
CA THR A 214 -7.52 -19.02 5.56
C THR A 214 -6.49 -20.11 5.75
N GLN A 215 -6.33 -20.99 4.77
CA GLN A 215 -5.17 -21.85 4.69
C GLN A 215 -3.93 -21.02 4.30
N LEU A 216 -2.81 -21.29 4.96
CA LEU A 216 -1.51 -20.68 4.68
C LEU A 216 -0.60 -21.69 3.97
N GLY A 217 -0.01 -21.29 2.83
CA GLY A 217 0.83 -22.15 2.01
C GLY A 217 2.31 -22.21 2.42
N SER A 218 2.77 -21.32 3.32
CA SER A 218 4.16 -21.29 3.78
C SER A 218 4.31 -20.58 5.13
N SER A 219 5.50 -20.65 5.73
CA SER A 219 5.86 -19.89 6.94
C SER A 219 6.09 -18.39 6.67
N GLU A 220 6.19 -17.99 5.40
CA GLU A 220 6.33 -16.58 4.99
C GLU A 220 4.96 -15.95 4.66
N ALA A 221 3.87 -16.65 4.98
CA ALA A 221 2.51 -16.30 4.62
C ALA A 221 1.93 -15.20 5.52
N VAL A 222 2.34 -13.96 5.26
CA VAL A 222 1.90 -12.77 6.00
C VAL A 222 0.86 -11.97 5.21
N LEU A 223 0.07 -11.15 5.91
CA LEU A 223 -0.81 -10.13 5.32
C LEU A 223 -0.03 -9.25 4.35
N ASN A 224 -0.50 -9.13 3.11
CA ASN A 224 0.03 -8.23 2.08
C ASN A 224 -0.90 -8.23 0.85
N GLY A 225 -1.26 -7.05 0.36
CA GLY A 225 -2.18 -6.88 -0.76
C GLY A 225 -3.49 -6.23 -0.30
N ILE A 226 -3.75 -5.03 -0.81
CA ILE A 226 -4.93 -4.20 -0.55
C ILE A 226 -5.47 -3.80 -1.92
N ALA A 227 -6.77 -3.92 -2.14
CA ALA A 227 -7.37 -3.46 -3.39
C ALA A 227 -8.72 -2.81 -3.14
N TRP A 228 -9.01 -1.76 -3.89
CA TRP A 228 -10.21 -0.96 -3.73
C TRP A 228 -11.07 -0.93 -5.00
N ASP A 229 -12.31 -1.37 -4.87
CA ASP A 229 -13.34 -1.13 -5.87
C ASP A 229 -14.06 0.19 -5.56
N SER A 230 -13.72 1.25 -6.29
CA SER A 230 -14.32 2.56 -6.10
C SER A 230 -15.75 2.67 -6.62
N GLU A 231 -16.21 1.77 -7.51
CA GLU A 231 -17.57 1.83 -8.05
C GLU A 231 -18.59 1.30 -7.02
N LEU A 232 -18.23 0.25 -6.29
CA LEU A 232 -19.10 -0.40 -5.30
C LEU A 232 -18.63 -0.21 -3.86
N GLU A 233 -17.56 0.56 -3.65
CA GLU A 233 -16.95 0.84 -2.35
C GLU A 233 -16.55 -0.44 -1.58
N ARG A 234 -15.90 -1.39 -2.27
CA ARG A 234 -15.47 -2.67 -1.68
C ARG A 234 -13.97 -2.69 -1.43
N LEU A 235 -13.59 -3.05 -0.20
CA LEU A 235 -12.20 -3.21 0.21
C LEU A 235 -11.84 -4.69 0.23
N PHE A 236 -10.80 -5.06 -0.52
CA PHE A 236 -10.26 -6.40 -0.54
C PHE A 236 -8.88 -6.46 0.09
N VAL A 237 -8.62 -7.52 0.85
CA VAL A 237 -7.32 -7.80 1.44
C VAL A 237 -6.97 -9.28 1.32
N THR A 238 -5.69 -9.59 1.14
CA THR A 238 -5.16 -10.95 1.08
C THR A 238 -3.79 -11.03 1.76
N GLY A 239 -3.08 -12.12 1.53
CA GLY A 239 -1.70 -12.26 1.95
C GLY A 239 -0.90 -13.18 1.06
N LYS A 240 0.40 -13.20 1.32
CA LYS A 240 1.36 -14.06 0.66
C LYS A 240 0.98 -15.51 0.95
N HIS A 241 0.81 -16.32 -0.08
CA HIS A 241 0.40 -17.72 0.05
C HIS A 241 -0.89 -17.94 0.86
N TRP A 242 -1.82 -16.99 0.84
CA TRP A 242 -3.16 -17.20 1.40
C TRP A 242 -4.05 -17.92 0.37
N ALA A 243 -4.87 -18.86 0.82
CA ALA A 243 -5.85 -19.52 -0.04
C ALA A 243 -7.11 -18.66 -0.30
N ASN A 244 -7.25 -17.54 0.41
CA ASN A 244 -8.42 -16.68 0.31
C ASN A 244 -8.06 -15.20 0.22
N LEU A 245 -8.87 -14.49 -0.57
CA LEU A 245 -9.01 -13.04 -0.58
C LEU A 245 -10.28 -12.69 0.20
N PHE A 246 -10.23 -11.65 1.00
CA PHE A 246 -11.34 -11.22 1.85
C PHE A 246 -11.85 -9.86 1.41
N GLU A 247 -13.15 -9.76 1.21
CA GLU A 247 -13.85 -8.47 1.20
C GLU A 247 -14.18 -8.10 2.65
N ILE A 248 -13.78 -6.91 3.08
CA ILE A 248 -13.94 -6.46 4.46
C ILE A 248 -14.60 -5.08 4.54
N GLU A 249 -15.28 -4.84 5.65
CA GLU A 249 -15.68 -3.51 6.10
C GLU A 249 -14.95 -3.16 7.40
N LEU A 250 -14.62 -1.88 7.56
CA LEU A 250 -14.05 -1.38 8.80
C LEU A 250 -15.14 -1.23 9.87
N VAL A 251 -14.84 -1.66 11.10
CA VAL A 251 -15.68 -1.44 12.27
C VAL A 251 -14.90 -0.68 13.33
N SER A 252 -15.53 0.30 13.99
CA SER A 252 -14.90 0.98 15.13
C SER A 252 -14.65 0.00 16.28
N LEU A 253 -13.46 0.09 16.89
CA LEU A 253 -13.12 -0.64 18.11
C LEU A 253 -13.59 0.10 19.38
#